data_AF-A0A7S1R207-F1
#
_entry.id   AF-A0A7S1R207-F1
#
_cell.length_a   1.000
_cell.length_b   1.000
_cell.length_c   1.000
_cell.angle_alpha   90.00
_cell.angle_beta   90.00
_cell.angle_gamma   90.00
#
_symmetry.space_group_name_H-M   'P 1'
#
loop_
_entity.id
_entity.type
_entity.pdbx_description
1 polymer ?
#
loop_
_entity_poly.entity_id
_entity_poly.type
_entity_poly.pdbx_seq_one_letter_code
_entity_poly.pdbx_strand_id
1 'polypeptide(L)'
;AASIPLGLRPDVMITESTYATTIRSSKRQKELDLCRKIQEALDAGGKVLVPVLMMGRAQELCLICEKHWARAGLHYPIRIIRGMAERAIKFFRLFSSWSSDLVRKADNPFSFPHMSLCDVSDVIE
;
A
#
# COMPACT_ATOMS: atom_id res chain seq x y z
N ALA A 1 5.35 -13.87 2.88
CA ALA A 1 5.66 -13.90 4.32
C ALA A 1 7.04 -14.51 4.49
N ALA A 2 7.73 -14.25 5.61
CA ALA A 2 8.95 -15.00 5.90
C ALA A 2 8.62 -16.49 5.98
N SER A 3 9.42 -17.34 5.35
CA SER A 3 9.27 -18.79 5.37
C SER A 3 10.45 -19.41 6.09
N ILE A 4 10.19 -20.47 6.85
CA ILE A 4 11.22 -21.30 7.46
C ILE A 4 11.33 -22.56 6.60
N PRO A 5 12.48 -22.82 5.97
CA PRO A 5 12.70 -24.06 5.23
C PRO A 5 12.48 -25.28 6.13
N LEU A 6 11.88 -26.34 5.59
CA LEU A 6 11.68 -27.58 6.33
C LEU A 6 13.02 -28.19 6.73
N GLY A 7 13.13 -28.61 7.99
CA GLY A 7 14.33 -29.26 8.53
C GLY A 7 15.44 -28.32 8.99
N LEU A 8 15.26 -26.99 8.89
CA LEU A 8 16.27 -26.04 9.35
C LEU A 8 16.34 -25.98 10.89
N ARG A 9 17.53 -26.15 11.46
CA ARG A 9 17.81 -25.99 12.91
C ARG A 9 19.05 -25.10 13.12
N PRO A 10 18.88 -23.78 13.22
CA PRO A 10 20.00 -22.88 13.43
C PRO A 10 20.46 -22.87 14.89
N ASP A 11 21.77 -22.86 15.13
CA ASP A 11 22.36 -22.64 16.46
C ASP A 11 22.31 -21.18 16.89
N VAL A 12 22.28 -20.26 15.93
CA VAL A 12 22.28 -18.80 16.15
C VAL A 12 21.19 -18.15 15.30
N MET A 13 20.36 -17.30 15.91
CA MET A 13 19.36 -16.47 15.24
C MET A 13 19.69 -14.99 15.43
N ILE A 14 19.96 -14.30 14.32
CA ILE A 14 20.10 -12.84 14.30
C ILE A 14 18.82 -12.26 13.70
N THR A 15 18.12 -11.40 14.44
CA THR A 15 16.83 -10.84 14.04
C THR A 15 16.66 -9.40 14.52
N GLU A 16 15.77 -8.64 13.88
CA GLU A 16 15.39 -7.30 14.33
C GLU A 16 14.36 -7.37 15.45
N SER A 17 14.38 -6.39 16.36
CA SER A 17 13.49 -6.32 17.52
C SER A 17 12.64 -5.04 17.56
N THR A 18 12.46 -4.39 16.40
CA THR A 18 11.81 -3.07 16.24
C THR A 18 10.47 -2.94 16.97
N TYR A 19 9.68 -4.01 17.07
CA TYR A 19 8.36 -4.03 17.72
C TYR A 19 8.21 -5.12 18.78
N ALA A 20 9.30 -5.56 19.41
CA ALA A 20 9.34 -6.77 20.26
C ALA A 20 8.16 -6.94 21.25
N THR A 21 7.72 -5.85 21.88
CA THR A 21 6.62 -5.85 22.86
C THR A 21 5.32 -5.23 22.36
N THR A 22 5.30 -4.70 21.13
CA THR A 22 4.14 -3.97 20.60
C THR A 22 3.09 -4.93 20.07
N ILE A 23 1.94 -5.00 20.76
CA ILE A 23 0.78 -5.75 20.28
C ILE A 23 0.11 -4.97 19.15
N ARG A 24 -0.10 -5.64 18.02
CA ARG A 24 -0.72 -5.05 16.82
C ARG A 24 -2.11 -5.62 16.60
N SER A 25 -3.06 -4.75 16.28
CA SER A 25 -4.36 -5.18 15.74
C SER A 25 -4.20 -5.92 14.42
N SER A 26 -5.22 -6.72 14.08
CA SER A 26 -5.21 -7.52 12.85
C SER A 26 -5.08 -6.63 11.61
N LYS A 27 -4.43 -7.17 10.57
CA LYS A 27 -4.27 -6.47 9.29
C LYS A 27 -5.61 -5.98 8.74
N ARG A 28 -6.62 -6.86 8.74
CA ARG A 28 -7.98 -6.54 8.28
C ARG A 28 -8.59 -5.36 9.06
N GLN A 29 -8.44 -5.33 10.38
CA GLN A 29 -8.98 -4.24 11.20
C GLN A 29 -8.31 -2.91 10.86
N LYS A 30 -6.99 -2.90 10.65
CA LYS A 30 -6.24 -1.70 10.28
C LYS A 30 -6.63 -1.17 8.90
N GLU A 31 -6.80 -2.05 7.93
CA GLU A 31 -7.26 -1.66 6.58
C GLU A 31 -8.66 -1.04 6.63
N LEU A 32 -9.58 -1.64 7.38
CA LEU A 32 -10.93 -1.10 7.55
C LEU A 32 -10.91 0.25 8.26
N ASP A 33 -10.13 0.40 9.33
CA ASP A 33 -10.00 1.65 10.07
C ASP A 33 -9.41 2.77 9.20
N LEU A 34 -8.40 2.46 8.38
CA LEU A 34 -7.82 3.40 7.43
C LEU A 34 -8.86 3.87 6.41
N CYS A 35 -9.53 2.94 5.71
CA CYS A 35 -10.52 3.29 4.70
C CYS A 35 -11.69 4.09 5.28
N ARG A 36 -12.14 3.73 6.49
CA ARG A 36 -13.18 4.45 7.21
C ARG A 36 -12.77 5.90 7.46
N LYS A 37 -11.59 6.13 8.04
CA LYS A 37 -11.09 7.49 8.35
C LYS A 37 -10.91 8.35 7.10
N ILE A 38 -10.43 7.75 6.01
CA ILE A 38 -10.33 8.43 4.72
C ILE A 38 -11.71 8.87 4.24
N GLN A 39 -12.68 7.96 4.26
CA GLN A 39 -14.03 8.25 3.80
C GLN A 39 -14.73 9.30 4.67
N GLU A 40 -14.65 9.20 6.00
CA GLU A 40 -15.18 10.21 6.93
C GLU A 40 -14.62 11.61 6.63
N ALA A 41 -13.33 11.73 6.34
CA ALA A 41 -12.71 13.00 5.98
C ALA A 41 -13.19 13.54 4.63
N LEU A 42 -13.38 12.67 3.63
CA LEU A 42 -13.87 13.05 2.30
C LEU A 42 -15.36 13.45 2.32
N ASP A 43 -16.18 12.72 3.08
CA ASP A 43 -17.61 12.99 3.26
C ASP A 43 -17.82 14.35 3.96
N ALA A 44 -16.89 14.76 4.83
CA ALA A 44 -16.86 16.08 5.45
C ALA A 44 -16.32 17.20 4.51
N GLY A 45 -15.98 16.88 3.25
CA GLY A 45 -15.42 17.83 2.28
C GLY A 45 -13.94 18.15 2.49
N GLY A 46 -13.23 17.38 3.31
CA GLY A 46 -11.81 17.57 3.61
C GLY A 46 -10.86 16.97 2.56
N LYS A 47 -9.57 17.33 2.67
CA LYS A 47 -8.46 16.73 1.90
C LYS A 47 -7.70 15.75 2.80
N VAL A 48 -7.24 14.62 2.27
CA VAL A 48 -6.43 13.62 3.00
C VAL A 48 -5.01 13.59 2.45
N LEU A 49 -4.02 13.78 3.32
CA LEU A 49 -2.60 13.67 3.00
C LEU A 49 -1.98 12.47 3.74
N VAL A 50 -1.34 11.57 3.02
CA VAL A 50 -0.67 10.38 3.58
C VAL A 50 0.84 10.46 3.30
N PRO A 51 1.67 10.90 4.27
CA PRO A 51 3.11 10.92 4.10
C PRO A 51 3.66 9.50 4.22
N VAL A 52 4.17 8.96 3.11
CA VAL A 52 4.76 7.62 3.07
C VAL A 52 5.92 7.59 2.07
N LEU A 53 6.95 6.79 2.38
CA LEU A 53 7.99 6.51 1.42
C LEU A 53 7.41 5.74 0.24
N MET A 54 7.68 6.21 -0.97
CA MET A 54 7.07 5.71 -2.19
C MET A 54 7.48 4.28 -2.57
N MET A 55 8.27 3.60 -1.75
CA MET A 55 8.70 2.22 -1.94
C MET A 55 8.34 1.38 -0.71
N GLY A 56 7.79 0.19 -0.93
CA GLY A 56 7.34 -0.71 0.13
C GLY A 56 5.90 -0.45 0.55
N ARG A 57 5.69 0.27 1.66
CA ARG A 57 4.35 0.42 2.26
C ARG A 57 3.40 1.27 1.42
N ALA A 58 3.91 2.22 0.64
CA ALA A 58 3.09 3.01 -0.26
C ALA A 58 2.34 2.15 -1.29
N GLN A 59 2.96 1.10 -1.83
CA GLN A 59 2.32 0.20 -2.79
C GLN A 59 1.20 -0.62 -2.17
N GLU A 60 1.40 -1.08 -0.93
CA GLU A 60 0.35 -1.78 -0.17
C GLU A 60 -0.83 -0.83 0.07
N LEU A 61 -0.57 0.42 0.44
CA LEU A 61 -1.62 1.45 0.57
C LEU A 61 -2.34 1.71 -0.75
N CYS A 62 -1.62 1.80 -1.88
CA CYS A 62 -2.22 2.00 -3.20
C CYS A 62 -3.20 0.86 -3.53
N LEU A 63 -2.81 -0.39 -3.27
CA LEU A 63 -3.69 -1.56 -3.49
C LEU A 63 -4.93 -1.53 -2.60
N ILE A 64 -4.77 -1.17 -1.32
CA ILE A 64 -5.88 -1.07 -0.36
C ILE A 64 -6.87 0.01 -0.80
N CYS A 65 -6.36 1.20 -1.14
CA CYS A 65 -7.17 2.32 -1.60
C CYS A 65 -7.87 2.01 -2.92
N GLU A 66 -7.18 1.45 -3.92
CA GLU A 66 -7.78 1.06 -5.21
C GLU A 66 -8.95 0.10 -5.01
N LYS A 67 -8.76 -0.94 -4.19
CA LYS A 67 -9.81 -1.90 -3.87
C LYS A 67 -10.99 -1.26 -3.15
N HIS A 68 -10.74 -0.30 -2.26
CA HIS A 68 -11.79 0.42 -1.55
C HIS A 68 -12.57 1.35 -2.50
N TRP A 69 -11.87 2.10 -3.35
CA TRP A 69 -12.47 3.00 -4.34
C TRP A 69 -13.39 2.24 -5.30
N ALA A 70 -12.91 1.15 -5.89
CA ALA A 70 -13.69 0.33 -6.80
C ALA A 70 -14.94 -0.27 -6.13
N ARG A 71 -14.83 -0.70 -4.86
CA ARG A 71 -15.95 -1.30 -4.13
C ARG A 71 -16.99 -0.28 -3.66
N ALA A 72 -16.53 0.89 -3.23
CA ALA A 72 -17.40 1.95 -2.70
C ALA A 72 -17.93 2.88 -3.81
N GLY A 73 -17.43 2.77 -5.05
CA GLY A 73 -17.82 3.63 -6.16
C GLY A 73 -17.40 5.09 -5.95
N LEU A 74 -16.23 5.31 -5.34
CA LEU A 74 -15.77 6.66 -5.02
C LEU A 74 -15.21 7.35 -6.26
N HIS A 75 -15.57 8.62 -6.44
CA HIS A 75 -15.10 9.46 -7.55
C HIS A 75 -14.02 10.47 -7.15
N TYR A 76 -13.64 10.52 -5.87
CA TYR A 76 -12.60 11.42 -5.39
C TYR A 76 -11.24 11.09 -6.04
N PRO A 77 -10.49 12.08 -6.54
CA PRO A 77 -9.21 11.82 -7.19
C PRO A 77 -8.14 11.45 -6.17
N ILE A 78 -7.43 10.33 -6.41
CA ILE A 78 -6.23 9.98 -5.66
C ILE A 78 -5.01 10.51 -6.43
N ARG A 79 -4.28 11.43 -5.82
CA ARG A 79 -3.09 12.03 -6.41
C ARG A 79 -1.82 11.50 -5.73
N ILE A 80 -0.90 10.99 -6.54
CA ILE A 80 0.41 10.53 -6.09
C ILE A 80 1.46 11.50 -6.64
N ILE A 81 2.28 12.05 -5.74
CA ILE A 81 3.35 12.97 -6.12
C ILE A 81 4.36 12.21 -7.01
N ARG A 82 4.59 12.77 -8.20
CA ARG A 82 5.50 12.26 -9.22
C ARG A 82 6.95 12.30 -8.72
N GLY A 83 7.80 11.45 -9.29
CA GLY A 83 9.20 11.28 -8.90
C GLY A 83 9.54 9.80 -8.73
N MET A 84 9.87 9.38 -7.50
CA MET A 84 10.15 7.97 -7.20
C MET A 84 8.95 7.05 -7.47
N ALA A 85 7.73 7.59 -7.51
CA ALA A 85 6.49 6.87 -7.78
C ALA A 85 6.51 6.13 -9.13
N GLU A 86 6.89 6.82 -10.21
CA GLU A 86 6.91 6.24 -11.56
C GLU A 86 7.85 5.05 -11.64
N ARG A 87 9.07 5.22 -11.13
CA ARG A 87 10.09 4.18 -11.11
C ARG A 87 9.65 3.01 -10.24
N ALA A 88 9.12 3.29 -9.06
CA ALA A 88 8.67 2.25 -8.14
C ALA A 88 7.54 1.43 -8.78
N ILE A 89 6.48 2.05 -9.30
CA ILE A 89 5.36 1.33 -9.95
C ILE A 89 5.89 0.44 -11.09
N LYS A 90 6.81 0.95 -11.92
CA LYS A 90 7.45 0.17 -12.98
C LYS A 90 8.17 -1.07 -12.43
N PHE A 91 8.98 -0.92 -11.39
CA PHE A 91 9.68 -2.05 -10.77
C PHE A 91 8.74 -3.07 -10.15
N PHE A 92 7.69 -2.63 -9.45
CA PHE A 92 6.70 -3.53 -8.86
C PHE A 92 5.93 -4.34 -9.91
N ARG A 93 5.65 -3.76 -11.08
CA ARG A 93 5.09 -4.50 -12.22
C ARG A 93 6.06 -5.56 -12.75
N LEU A 94 7.32 -5.18 -12.97
CA LEU A 94 8.35 -6.09 -13.49
C LEU A 94 8.65 -7.26 -12.54
N PHE A 95 8.69 -7.00 -11.23
CA PHE A 95 8.98 -8.00 -10.21
C PHE A 95 7.73 -8.52 -9.49
N SER A 96 6.57 -8.49 -10.15
CA SER A 96 5.31 -8.98 -9.60
C SER A 96 5.36 -10.45 -9.17
N SER A 97 6.25 -11.26 -9.77
CA SER A 97 6.50 -12.65 -9.40
C SER A 97 7.00 -12.85 -7.96
N TRP A 98 7.64 -11.83 -7.37
CA TRP A 98 8.14 -11.83 -5.98
C TRP A 98 7.06 -11.49 -4.96
N SER A 99 5.86 -11.12 -5.43
CA SER A 99 4.72 -10.82 -4.57
C SER A 99 4.00 -12.09 -4.11
N SER A 100 3.06 -11.94 -3.17
CA SER A 100 2.22 -13.05 -2.73
C SER A 100 1.44 -13.68 -3.88
N ASP A 101 1.06 -14.95 -3.75
CA ASP A 101 0.32 -15.69 -4.77
C ASP A 101 -0.97 -14.99 -5.23
N LEU A 102 -1.64 -14.26 -4.32
CA LEU A 102 -2.83 -13.47 -4.65
C LEU A 102 -2.54 -12.37 -5.67
N VAL A 103 -1.41 -11.69 -5.52
CA VAL A 103 -0.97 -10.61 -6.42
C VAL A 103 -0.47 -11.21 -7.74
N ARG A 104 0.25 -12.34 -7.68
CA ARG A 104 0.78 -13.01 -8.88
C ARG A 104 -0.32 -13.56 -9.81
N LYS A 105 -1.47 -13.96 -9.25
CA LYS A 105 -2.62 -14.48 -10.01
C LYS A 105 -3.51 -13.38 -10.58
N ALA A 106 -3.42 -12.16 -10.07
CA ALA A 106 -4.21 -11.05 -10.56
C ALA A 106 -3.64 -10.55 -11.89
N ASP A 107 -4.53 -10.18 -12.81
CA ASP A 107 -4.12 -9.52 -14.04
C ASP A 107 -3.73 -8.06 -13.74
N ASN A 108 -2.50 -7.70 -14.11
CA ASN A 108 -1.89 -6.38 -13.89
C ASN A 108 -2.15 -5.79 -12.47
N PRO A 109 -1.64 -6.40 -11.39
CA PRO A 109 -1.99 -6.06 -10.00
C PRO A 109 -1.61 -4.64 -9.58
N PHE A 110 -0.65 -4.00 -10.26
CA PHE A 110 -0.21 -2.64 -9.98
C PHE A 110 -0.74 -1.65 -11.04
N SER A 111 -1.93 -1.92 -11.56
CA SER A 111 -2.74 -0.98 -12.32
C SER A 111 -3.65 -0.23 -11.36
N PHE A 112 -3.65 1.10 -11.44
CA PHE A 112 -4.39 1.96 -10.52
C PHE A 112 -5.24 2.96 -11.31
N PRO A 113 -6.43 2.55 -11.81
CA PRO A 113 -7.31 3.42 -12.58
C PRO A 113 -7.76 4.68 -11.84
N HIS A 114 -7.92 4.62 -10.52
CA HIS A 114 -8.39 5.76 -9.71
C HIS A 114 -7.25 6.69 -9.26
N MET A 115 -6.01 6.38 -9.64
CA MET A 115 -4.83 7.12 -9.18
C MET A 115 -4.12 7.79 -10.35
N SER A 116 -3.81 9.07 -10.19
CA SER A 116 -3.03 9.85 -11.16
C SER A 116 -1.73 10.36 -10.54
N LEU A 117 -0.70 10.45 -11.37
CA LEU A 117 0.57 11.07 -11.00
C LEU A 117 0.48 12.57 -11.24
N CYS A 118 0.87 13.36 -10.25
CA CYS A 118 0.87 14.82 -10.32
C CYS A 118 2.20 15.39 -9.83
N ASP A 119 2.56 16.59 -10.27
CA ASP A 119 3.72 17.28 -9.72
C ASP A 119 3.36 17.95 -8.39
N VAL A 120 4.38 18.35 -7.63
CA VAL A 120 4.17 19.01 -6.33
C VAL A 120 3.37 20.30 -6.49
N SER A 121 3.58 21.02 -7.59
CA SER A 121 2.88 22.26 -7.95
C SER A 121 1.36 22.05 -8.02
N ASP A 122 0.92 20.90 -8.54
CA ASP A 122 -0.49 20.60 -8.74
C ASP A 122 -1.23 20.37 -7.40
N VAL A 123 -0.52 20.03 -6.33
CA VAL A 123 -1.10 19.73 -5.00
C VAL A 123 -1.53 20.99 -4.25
N ILE A 124 -0.95 22.13 -4.60
CA ILE A 124 -1.14 23.42 -3.90
C ILE A 124 -2.42 24.13 -4.38
N GLU A 125 -2.99 23.71 -5.51
CA GLU A 125 -4.33 24.09 -6.00
C GLU A 125 -5.41 23.09 -5.49
#